data_AF-A0A1B8VW68-F1
#
_entry.id   AF-A0A1B8VW68-F1
#
_cell.length_a   1.000
_cell.length_b   1.000
_cell.length_c   1.000
_cell.angle_alpha   90.00
_cell.angle_beta   90.00
_cell.angle_gamma   90.00
#
_symmetry.space_group_name_H-M   'P 1'
#
loop_
_entity.id
_entity.type
_entity.pdbx_description
1 polymer ?
#
loop_
_entity_poly.entity_id
_entity_poly.type
_entity_poly.pdbx_seq_one_letter_code
_entity_poly.pdbx_strand_id
1 'polypeptide(L)' 'MPSLIGVVVFAILVAWWELPKLKEKKRTKEMAVFITLLLLGTGLYGALGMNVKLPNPFLLIKLVYGGLY' A
#
# COMPACT_ATOMS: atom_id res chain seq x y z
N MET A 1 -9.40 -6.07 15.78
CA MET A 1 -8.19 -6.67 15.17
C MET A 1 -6.97 -5.91 15.68
N PRO A 2 -6.31 -6.33 16.78
CA PRO A 2 -5.10 -5.67 17.29
C PRO A 2 -3.99 -5.55 16.23
N SER A 3 -4.00 -6.43 15.23
CA SER A 3 -3.10 -6.40 14.08
C SER A 3 -3.27 -5.18 13.17
N LEU A 4 -4.46 -4.60 13.03
CA LEU A 4 -4.69 -3.40 12.20
C LEU A 4 -4.11 -2.14 12.83
N ILE A 5 -4.29 -2.00 14.14
CA ILE A 5 -3.68 -0.90 14.91
C ILE A 5 -2.15 -0.99 14.78
N GLY A 6 -1.58 -2.19 14.90
CA GLY A 6 -0.15 -2.42 14.69
C GLY A 6 0.33 -1.95 13.30
N VAL A 7 -0.37 -2.32 12.23
CA VAL A 7 -0.01 -1.92 10.86
C VAL A 7 -0.11 -0.41 10.67
N VAL A 8 -1.13 0.26 11.21
CA VAL A 8 -1.27 1.72 11.12
C VAL A 8 -0.16 2.43 11.89
N VAL A 9 0.15 2.00 13.11
CA VAL A 9 1.26 2.56 13.90
C VAL A 9 2.58 2.37 13.18
N PHE A 10 2.83 1.20 12.61
CA PHE A 10 4.04 0.92 11.86
C PHE A 10 4.16 1.79 10.61
N ALA A 11 3.06 1.98 9.87
CA ALA A 11 3.03 2.86 8.71
C ALA A 11 3.35 4.33 9.09
N ILE A 12 2.82 4.82 10.21
CA ILE A 12 3.12 6.16 10.72
C ILE A 12 4.61 6.29 11.08
N LEU A 13 5.18 5.30 11.77
CA LEU A 13 6.61 5.31 12.14
C LEU A 13 7.51 5.32 10.91
N VAL A 14 7.21 4.48 9.91
CA VAL A 14 7.96 4.42 8.65
C VAL A 14 7.82 5.73 7.88
N ALA A 15 6.62 6.30 7.80
CA ALA A 15 6.39 7.61 7.18
C ALA A 15 7.19 8.70 7.88
N TRP A 16 7.18 8.75 9.22
CA TRP A 16 7.93 9.75 9.98
C TRP A 16 9.44 9.64 9.71
N TRP A 17 10.00 8.44 9.61
CA TRP A 17 11.43 8.28 9.35
C TRP A 17 11.80 8.63 7.90
N GLU A 18 11.00 8.20 6.93
CA GLU A 18 11.41 8.28 5.52
C GLU A 18 11.01 9.60 4.84
N LEU A 19 9.85 10.18 5.17
CA LEU A 19 9.38 11.46 4.61
C LEU A 19 10.37 12.64 4.79
N PRO A 20 11.00 12.88 5.95
CA PRO A 20 11.96 13.97 6.11
C PRO A 20 13.19 13.76 5.23
N LYS A 21 13.73 12.53 5.16
CA LYS A 21 14.88 12.22 4.28
C LYS A 21 14.57 12.48 2.81
N LEU A 22 13.36 12.11 2.36
CA LEU A 22 12.89 12.33 0.99
C LEU A 22 12.69 13.82 0.68
N LYS A 23 12.18 14.58 1.67
CA LYS A 23 12.00 16.03 1.58
C LYS A 23 13.33 16.78 1.52
N GLU A 24 14.30 16.41 2.35
CA GLU A 24 15.66 16.99 2.36
C GLU A 24 16.37 16.80 1.01
N LYS A 25 16.21 15.62 0.40
CA LYS A 25 16.80 15.32 -0.92
C LYS A 25 16.04 15.94 -2.11
N LYS A 26 14.96 16.72 -1.87
CA LYS A 26 14.05 17.28 -2.89
C LYS A 26 13.52 16.24 -3.87
N ARG A 27 13.38 14.98 -3.45
CA ARG A 27 12.94 13.86 -4.31
C ARG A 27 11.43 13.72 -4.29
N THR A 28 10.72 14.68 -4.89
CA THR A 28 9.25 14.72 -4.92
C THR A 28 8.62 13.52 -5.62
N LYS A 29 9.25 13.00 -6.69
CA LYS A 29 8.76 11.80 -7.39
C LYS A 29 8.86 10.54 -6.52
N GLU A 30 9.99 10.35 -5.85
CA GLU A 30 10.22 9.21 -4.95
C GLU A 30 9.28 9.29 -3.74
N MET A 31 9.06 10.49 -3.21
CA MET A 31 8.12 10.74 -2.11
C MET A 31 6.68 10.38 -2.52
N ALA A 32 6.25 10.77 -3.72
CA ALA A 32 4.93 10.42 -4.24
C ALA A 32 4.75 8.90 -4.34
N VAL A 33 5.71 8.20 -4.95
CA VAL A 33 5.69 6.73 -5.07
C VAL A 33 5.66 6.06 -3.70
N PHE A 34 6.50 6.52 -2.76
CA PHE A 34 6.54 6.00 -1.39
C PHE A 34 5.19 6.14 -0.68
N ILE A 35 4.59 7.35 -0.70
CA ILE A 35 3.29 7.59 -0.06
C ILE A 35 2.21 6.74 -0.71
N THR A 36 2.17 6.66 -2.05
CA THR A 36 1.19 5.83 -2.76
C THR A 36 1.30 4.36 -2.35
N LEU A 37 2.51 3.80 -2.33
CA LEU A 37 2.72 2.40 -1.94
C LEU A 37 2.37 2.16 -0.47
N LEU A 38 2.73 3.08 0.43
CA LEU A 38 2.42 2.98 1.85
C LEU A 38 0.90 2.99 2.09
N LEU A 39 0.19 3.94 1.47
CA LEU A 39 -1.26 4.02 1.56
C LEU A 39 -1.96 2.81 0.95
N LEU A 40 -1.47 2.30 -0.20
CA LEU A 40 -2.01 1.10 -0.82
C LEU A 40 -1.83 -0.11 0.10
N GLY A 41 -0.63 -0.36 0.62
CA GLY A 41 -0.38 -1.49 1.52
C GLY A 41 -1.24 -1.44 2.78
N THR A 42 -1.24 -0.30 3.48
CA THR A 42 -2.03 -0.11 4.70
C THR A 42 -3.54 -0.15 4.43
N GLY A 43 -4.00 0.47 3.33
CA GLY A 43 -5.40 0.49 2.94
C GLY A 43 -5.93 -0.88 2.54
N LEU A 44 -5.17 -1.66 1.75
CA LEU A 44 -5.52 -3.04 1.39
C LEU A 44 -5.55 -3.94 2.63
N TYR A 45 -4.60 -3.78 3.55
CA TYR A 45 -4.62 -4.50 4.83
C TYR A 45 -5.86 -4.13 5.67
N GLY A 46 -6.20 -2.84 5.72
CA GLY A 46 -7.40 -2.36 6.39
C GLY A 46 -8.67 -2.97 5.80
N ALA A 47 -8.79 -2.98 4.48
CA ALA A 47 -9.88 -3.59 3.75
C ALA A 47 -10.00 -5.10 4.04
N LEU A 48 -8.87 -5.84 4.06
CA LEU A 48 -8.85 -7.24 4.50
C LEU A 48 -9.39 -7.40 5.93
N GLY A 49 -8.93 -6.56 6.86
CA GLY A 49 -9.37 -6.59 8.26
C GLY A 49 -10.86 -6.29 8.44
N MET A 50 -11.46 -5.52 7.54
CA MET A 50 -12.89 -5.21 7.49
C MET A 50 -13.72 -6.29 6.75
N ASN A 51 -13.11 -7.42 6.37
CA ASN A 51 -13.73 -8.47 5.54
C ASN A 51 -14.25 -7.95 4.18
N VAL A 52 -13.67 -6.86 3.68
CA VAL A 52 -13.96 -6.41 2.31
C VAL A 52 -13.42 -7.48 1.35
N LYS A 53 -14.27 -7.96 0.46
CA LYS A 53 -13.86 -8.88 -0.61
C LYS A 53 -12.93 -8.15 -1.56
N LEU A 54 -11.63 -8.31 -1.35
CA LEU A 54 -10.63 -7.82 -2.28
C LEU A 54 -10.65 -8.68 -3.54
N PRO A 55 -10.62 -8.04 -4.73
CA PRO A 55 -10.57 -8.77 -5.98
C PRO A 55 -9.34 -9.65 -5.98
N ASN A 56 -9.52 -10.92 -6.37
CA ASN A 56 -8.42 -11.85 -6.46
C ASN A 56 -7.40 -11.33 -7.51
N PRO A 57 -6.11 -11.14 -7.17
CA PRO A 57 -5.11 -10.69 -8.14
C PRO A 57 -4.95 -11.63 -9.33
N PHE A 58 -5.28 -12.92 -9.19
CA PHE A 58 -5.34 -13.86 -10.32
C PHE A 58 -6.42 -13.51 -11.34
N LEU A 59 -7.42 -12.70 -10.97
CA LEU A 59 -8.45 -12.20 -11.87
C LEU A 59 -7.88 -11.14 -12.84
N LEU A 60 -6.94 -10.31 -12.37
CA LEU A 60 -6.14 -9.41 -13.23
C LEU A 60 -5.25 -10.20 -14.18
N ILE A 61 -4.57 -11.24 -13.69
CA ILE A 61 -3.76 -12.13 -14.52
C ILE A 61 -4.65 -12.79 -15.59
N LYS A 62 -5.82 -13.30 -15.20
CA LYS A 62 -6.80 -13.88 -16.13
C LYS A 62 -7.37 -12.84 -17.10
N LEU A 63 -7.47 -11.57 -16.74
CA LEU A 63 -7.93 -10.54 -17.68
C LEU A 63 -6.86 -10.20 -18.73
N VAL A 64 -5.60 -10.14 -18.31
CA VAL A 64 -4.46 -9.85 -19.20
C VAL A 64 -4.16 -11.05 -20.12
N TYR A 65 -4.17 -12.27 -19.58
CA TYR A 65 -3.80 -13.49 -20.31
C TYR A 65 -4.99 -14.33 -20.77
N GLY A 66 -6.18 -14.15 -20.22
CA GLY A 66 -7.38 -14.91 -20.60
C GLY A 66 -8.04 -14.41 -21.88
N GLY A 67 -7.62 -13.28 -22.44
CA GLY A 67 -7.95 -12.91 -23.82
C GLY A 67 -7.12 -13.66 -24.87
N LEU A 68 -6.14 -14.48 -24.46
CA LEU A 68 -5.28 -15.29 -25.34
C LEU A 68 -5.74 -16.76 -25.45
N TYR A 69 -6.91 -17.13 -24.90
CA TYR A 69 -7.53 -18.46 -25.05
C TYR A 69 -9.04 -18.36 -25.24
#